data_AF-A0A1M6N263-F1
#
_entry.id   AF-A0A1M6N263-F1
#
_cell.length_a   1.000
_cell.length_b   1.000
_cell.length_c   1.000
_cell.angle_alpha   90.00
_cell.angle_beta   90.00
_cell.angle_gamma   90.00
#
_symmetry.space_group_name_H-M   'P 1'
#
loop_
_entity.id
_entity.type
_entity.pdbx_description
1 polymer ?
#
loop_
_entity_poly.entity_id
_entity_poly.type
_entity_poly.pdbx_seq_one_letter_code
_entity_poly.pdbx_strand_id
1 'polypeptide(L)'
;MTNEIQDLQLSGNNLTITNNGTATTIDLSPYLDDTDTKLTETEVDNFVANNGYLTSFVEVDGSVTNEIELPSQAGQAGKYLTSNGSGAVWSDLSISPSVRTVSANVTLTSTDERVIVTESITVTLPATPIDGQLLTLAATNVTATINGNGRTIYIASNSAPSFTFSDTSTNMYIMIYSSTQNAWIATY
;
A
#
# COMPACT_ATOMS: atom_id res chain seq x y z
N MET A 1 -33.49 10.32 -86.80
CA MET A 1 -33.49 9.48 -85.58
C MET A 1 -32.48 10.08 -84.64
N THR A 2 -32.93 10.76 -83.59
CA THR A 2 -32.07 11.04 -82.46
C THR A 2 -32.07 9.79 -81.61
N ASN A 3 -30.91 9.16 -81.41
CA ASN A 3 -30.78 8.24 -80.29
C ASN A 3 -31.04 9.11 -79.06
N GLU A 4 -32.17 8.90 -78.37
CA GLU A 4 -32.15 9.29 -76.96
C GLU A 4 -30.97 8.56 -76.31
N ILE A 5 -30.25 9.24 -75.43
CA ILE A 5 -29.32 8.55 -74.56
C ILE A 5 -30.21 7.63 -73.71
N GLN A 6 -30.17 6.33 -74.01
CA GLN A 6 -30.83 5.32 -73.19
C GLN A 6 -30.00 5.18 -71.93
N ASP A 7 -30.40 5.95 -70.92
CA ASP A 7 -29.85 5.84 -69.57
C ASP A 7 -30.80 5.02 -68.69
N LEU A 8 -30.29 4.62 -67.53
CA LEU A 8 -31.07 3.96 -66.50
C LEU A 8 -31.81 5.00 -65.65
N GLN A 9 -33.10 4.79 -65.43
CA GLN A 9 -33.91 5.58 -64.50
C GLN A 9 -34.29 4.73 -63.30
N LEU A 10 -34.04 5.26 -62.11
CA LEU A 10 -34.52 4.70 -60.85
C LEU A 10 -35.70 5.54 -60.33
N SER A 11 -36.85 4.90 -60.12
CA SER A 11 -38.02 5.52 -59.50
C SER A 11 -38.52 4.64 -58.37
N GLY A 12 -38.42 5.12 -57.12
CA GLY A 12 -38.55 4.25 -55.95
C GLY A 12 -37.50 3.14 -56.02
N ASN A 13 -37.94 1.89 -56.02
CA ASN A 13 -37.07 0.71 -56.08
C ASN A 13 -37.00 0.09 -57.49
N ASN A 14 -37.62 0.73 -58.49
CA ASN A 14 -37.75 0.16 -59.82
C ASN A 14 -36.73 0.78 -60.78
N LEU A 15 -35.84 -0.05 -61.30
CA LEU A 15 -34.87 0.32 -62.33
C LEU A 15 -35.44 0.04 -63.72
N THR A 16 -35.45 1.06 -64.57
CA THR A 16 -36.01 1.02 -65.93
C THR A 16 -35.05 1.66 -66.94
N ILE A 17 -35.23 1.38 -68.22
CA ILE A 17 -34.55 2.09 -69.31
C ILE A 17 -35.38 3.32 -69.67
N THR A 18 -34.77 4.51 -69.63
CA THR A 18 -35.43 5.77 -70.00
C THR A 18 -36.10 5.68 -71.37
N ASN A 19 -37.34 6.21 -71.46
CA ASN A 19 -38.14 6.27 -72.68
C ASN A 19 -38.39 4.91 -73.40
N ASN A 20 -38.25 3.78 -72.72
CA ASN A 20 -38.57 2.47 -73.27
C ASN A 20 -39.74 1.80 -72.52
N GLY A 21 -40.97 2.08 -72.97
CA GLY A 21 -42.19 1.53 -72.37
C GLY A 21 -42.38 0.01 -72.53
N THR A 22 -41.47 -0.67 -73.25
CA THR A 22 -41.48 -2.13 -73.41
C THR A 22 -40.41 -2.83 -72.58
N ALA A 23 -39.49 -2.09 -71.97
CA ALA A 23 -38.46 -2.66 -71.11
C ALA A 23 -39.09 -3.23 -69.83
N THR A 24 -38.73 -4.46 -69.50
CA THR A 24 -39.11 -5.06 -68.23
C THR A 24 -38.54 -4.23 -67.08
N THR A 25 -39.40 -3.84 -66.16
CA THR A 25 -38.98 -3.16 -64.93
C THR A 25 -38.23 -4.14 -64.03
N ILE A 26 -37.05 -3.75 -63.54
CA ILE A 26 -36.30 -4.52 -62.56
C ILE A 26 -36.67 -3.97 -61.18
N ASP A 27 -37.36 -4.78 -60.38
CA ASP A 27 -37.67 -4.46 -58.99
C ASP A 27 -36.45 -4.76 -58.11
N LEU A 28 -35.89 -3.72 -57.49
CA LEU A 28 -34.76 -3.79 -56.57
C LEU A 28 -35.20 -3.90 -55.10
N SER A 29 -36.51 -3.89 -54.82
CA SER A 29 -37.04 -4.06 -53.46
C SER A 29 -36.50 -5.31 -52.74
N PRO A 30 -36.23 -6.46 -53.41
CA PRO A 30 -35.63 -7.62 -52.76
C PRO A 30 -34.21 -7.41 -52.22
N TYR A 31 -33.52 -6.33 -52.61
CA TYR A 31 -32.16 -6.01 -52.15
C TYR A 31 -32.12 -4.87 -51.13
N LEU A 32 -33.28 -4.35 -50.73
CA LEU A 32 -33.43 -3.32 -49.68
C LEU A 32 -33.87 -3.93 -48.34
N ASP A 33 -33.70 -5.23 -48.18
CA ASP A 33 -33.88 -5.86 -46.88
C ASP A 33 -32.71 -5.41 -45.99
N ASP A 34 -32.98 -4.74 -44.87
CA ASP A 34 -31.97 -4.38 -43.86
C ASP A 34 -31.43 -5.66 -43.16
N THR A 35 -30.94 -6.62 -43.95
CA THR A 35 -30.53 -7.96 -43.54
C THR A 35 -29.09 -7.99 -43.07
N ASP A 36 -28.42 -6.84 -43.06
CA ASP A 36 -27.29 -6.67 -42.16
C ASP A 36 -27.82 -6.75 -40.73
N THR A 37 -27.27 -7.66 -39.93
CA THR A 37 -27.71 -7.86 -38.55
C THR A 37 -27.48 -6.59 -37.74
N LYS A 38 -28.49 -5.73 -37.66
CA LYS A 38 -28.53 -4.56 -36.77
C LYS A 38 -29.11 -5.03 -35.44
N LEU A 39 -28.21 -5.35 -34.51
CA LEU A 39 -28.61 -5.64 -33.14
C LEU A 39 -29.07 -4.36 -32.47
N THR A 40 -30.23 -4.41 -31.83
CA THR A 40 -30.67 -3.39 -30.87
C THR A 40 -29.73 -3.38 -29.66
N GLU A 41 -29.65 -2.26 -28.94
CA GLU A 41 -28.89 -2.18 -27.67
C GLU A 41 -29.28 -3.31 -26.70
N THR A 42 -30.55 -3.68 -26.65
CA THR A 42 -31.02 -4.82 -25.84
C THR A 42 -30.47 -6.17 -26.31
N GLU A 43 -30.37 -6.39 -27.62
CA GLU A 43 -29.75 -7.61 -28.15
C GLU A 43 -28.24 -7.61 -27.90
N VAL A 44 -27.57 -6.48 -28.04
CA VAL A 44 -26.15 -6.29 -27.70
C VAL A 44 -25.92 -6.60 -26.21
N ASP A 45 -26.76 -6.07 -25.32
CA ASP A 45 -26.70 -6.32 -23.88
C ASP A 45 -26.85 -7.82 -23.56
N ASN A 46 -27.78 -8.51 -24.23
CA ASN A 46 -27.97 -9.96 -24.06
C ASN A 46 -26.75 -10.78 -24.51
N PHE A 47 -26.07 -10.36 -25.59
CA PHE A 47 -24.85 -11.03 -26.04
C PHE A 47 -23.67 -10.79 -25.09
N VAL A 48 -23.52 -9.58 -24.55
CA VAL A 48 -22.44 -9.22 -23.64
C VAL A 48 -22.67 -9.82 -22.24
N ALA A 49 -23.92 -9.93 -21.79
CA ALA A 49 -24.27 -10.49 -20.48
C ALA A 49 -23.86 -11.97 -20.31
N ASN A 50 -23.66 -12.74 -21.39
CA ASN A 50 -23.19 -14.12 -21.28
C ASN A 50 -21.68 -14.25 -20.97
N ASN A 51 -20.92 -13.16 -21.07
CA ASN A 51 -19.46 -13.15 -20.95
C ASN A 51 -18.95 -12.76 -19.55
N GLY A 52 -19.82 -12.79 -18.54
CA GLY A 52 -19.39 -12.60 -17.14
C GLY A 52 -18.88 -11.20 -16.81
N TYR A 53 -19.25 -10.18 -17.60
CA TYR A 53 -18.99 -8.80 -17.23
C TYR A 53 -19.88 -8.39 -16.05
N LEU A 54 -19.31 -7.59 -15.13
CA LEU A 54 -20.06 -6.97 -14.05
C LEU A 54 -21.03 -5.94 -14.66
N THR A 55 -22.29 -6.33 -14.84
CA THR A 55 -23.36 -5.46 -15.35
C THR A 55 -23.94 -4.54 -14.26
N SER A 56 -23.46 -4.68 -13.03
CA SER A 56 -23.85 -3.91 -11.86
C SER A 56 -22.64 -3.72 -10.94
N PHE A 57 -22.62 -2.63 -10.18
CA PHE A 57 -21.68 -2.46 -9.05
C PHE A 57 -21.95 -3.46 -7.90
N VAL A 58 -23.00 -4.28 -8.03
CA VAL A 58 -23.32 -5.39 -7.12
C VAL A 58 -22.81 -6.68 -7.75
N GLU A 59 -21.98 -7.38 -6.98
CA GLU A 59 -21.38 -8.65 -7.37
C GLU A 59 -22.42 -9.70 -7.73
N VAL A 60 -22.11 -10.51 -8.74
CA VAL A 60 -23.02 -11.52 -9.32
C VAL A 60 -23.20 -12.73 -8.41
N ASP A 61 -22.17 -13.12 -7.65
CA ASP A 61 -22.21 -14.25 -6.71
C ASP A 61 -22.37 -13.82 -5.24
N GLY A 62 -22.37 -12.50 -4.97
CA GLY A 62 -22.47 -11.92 -3.63
C GLY A 62 -21.29 -12.28 -2.71
N SER A 63 -20.20 -12.79 -3.26
CA SER A 63 -19.03 -13.24 -2.52
C SER A 63 -17.84 -12.33 -2.82
N VAL A 64 -17.69 -11.31 -1.98
CA VAL A 64 -16.51 -10.42 -1.91
C VAL A 64 -15.17 -11.14 -1.62
N THR A 65 -15.17 -12.46 -1.47
CA THR A 65 -13.97 -13.22 -1.10
C THR A 65 -13.10 -13.62 -2.29
N ASN A 66 -13.62 -13.48 -3.51
CA ASN A 66 -12.88 -13.78 -4.73
C ASN A 66 -12.13 -12.52 -5.24
N GLU A 67 -12.55 -11.34 -4.81
CA GLU A 67 -11.91 -10.05 -4.97
C GLU A 67 -10.84 -9.82 -3.87
N ILE A 68 -9.88 -8.94 -4.17
CA ILE A 68 -8.94 -8.48 -3.14
C ILE A 68 -9.64 -7.45 -2.24
N GLU A 69 -10.41 -7.91 -1.26
CA GLU A 69 -11.02 -7.02 -0.26
C GLU A 69 -9.97 -6.45 0.67
N LEU A 70 -9.74 -5.14 0.55
CA LEU A 70 -8.88 -4.41 1.48
C LEU A 70 -9.68 -4.10 2.76
N PRO A 71 -9.12 -4.35 3.97
CA PRO A 71 -9.74 -3.89 5.21
C PRO A 71 -9.87 -2.36 5.21
N SER A 72 -10.84 -1.83 5.97
CA SER A 72 -11.14 -0.40 6.07
C SER A 72 -9.87 0.47 6.10
N GLN A 73 -9.75 1.37 5.14
CA GLN A 73 -8.55 2.20 4.95
C GLN A 73 -8.55 3.46 5.83
N ALA A 74 -9.71 3.86 6.35
CA ALA A 74 -9.85 5.06 7.17
C ALA A 74 -9.00 4.95 8.44
N GLY A 75 -8.10 5.91 8.65
CA GLY A 75 -7.24 5.96 9.84
C GLY A 75 -5.98 5.08 9.78
N GLN A 76 -5.66 4.47 8.63
CA GLN A 76 -4.55 3.51 8.51
C GLN A 76 -3.31 4.08 7.81
N ALA A 77 -3.24 5.40 7.65
CA ALA A 77 -2.07 6.06 7.06
C ALA A 77 -0.78 5.72 7.84
N GLY A 78 0.27 5.31 7.12
CA GLY A 78 1.57 4.93 7.71
C GLY A 78 1.68 3.46 8.14
N LYS A 79 0.62 2.66 7.99
CA LYS A 79 0.62 1.22 8.23
C LYS A 79 0.89 0.43 6.95
N TYR A 80 1.14 -0.86 7.08
CA TYR A 80 1.25 -1.78 5.95
C TYR A 80 0.25 -2.92 6.08
N LEU A 81 -0.12 -3.51 4.94
CA LEU A 81 -1.03 -4.64 4.91
C LEU A 81 -0.26 -5.94 5.17
N THR A 82 -0.76 -6.77 6.06
CA THR A 82 -0.28 -8.13 6.29
C THR A 82 -1.40 -9.12 6.02
N SER A 83 -1.06 -10.37 5.76
CA SER A 83 -2.03 -11.46 5.62
C SER A 83 -1.51 -12.71 6.30
N ASN A 84 -2.43 -13.47 6.90
CA ASN A 84 -2.17 -14.80 7.44
C ASN A 84 -2.78 -15.92 6.56
N GLY A 85 -3.25 -15.58 5.35
CA GLY A 85 -3.93 -16.51 4.45
C GLY A 85 -5.44 -16.65 4.67
N SER A 86 -6.01 -16.07 5.74
CA SER A 86 -7.46 -16.00 5.98
C SER A 86 -8.04 -14.62 5.65
N GLY A 87 -7.21 -13.57 5.72
CA GLY A 87 -7.60 -12.22 5.37
C GLY A 87 -6.43 -11.25 5.50
N ALA A 88 -6.59 -10.07 4.92
CA ALA A 88 -5.62 -8.99 5.01
C ALA A 88 -5.97 -8.04 6.18
N VAL A 89 -4.97 -7.60 6.94
CA VAL A 89 -5.11 -6.69 8.09
C VAL A 89 -4.02 -5.62 8.09
N TRP A 90 -4.33 -4.44 8.62
CA TRP A 90 -3.34 -3.38 8.79
C TRP A 90 -2.44 -3.65 10.00
N SER A 91 -1.13 -3.49 9.83
CA SER A 91 -0.13 -3.59 10.89
C SER A 91 0.73 -2.34 10.96
N ASP A 92 1.09 -1.96 12.18
CA ASP A 92 2.05 -0.88 12.43
C ASP A 92 3.47 -1.34 12.06
N LEU A 93 4.25 -0.42 11.48
CA LEU A 93 5.67 -0.64 11.23
C LEU A 93 6.43 -0.57 12.57
N SER A 94 6.71 -1.74 13.15
CA SER A 94 7.56 -1.85 14.33
C SER A 94 9.00 -2.14 13.88
N ILE A 95 9.86 -1.11 13.91
CA ILE A 95 11.31 -1.32 13.86
C ILE A 95 11.79 -1.61 15.28
N SER A 96 12.27 -2.83 15.52
CA SER A 96 12.92 -3.20 16.77
C SER A 96 14.38 -3.56 16.51
N PRO A 97 15.36 -2.91 17.18
CA PRO A 97 15.16 -1.81 18.12
C PRO A 97 14.71 -0.52 17.42
N SER A 98 13.87 0.27 18.10
CA SER A 98 13.47 1.59 17.62
C SER A 98 14.65 2.57 17.65
N VAL A 99 14.68 3.59 16.78
CA VAL A 99 15.73 4.63 16.80
C VAL A 99 15.13 5.94 17.26
N ARG A 100 15.76 6.58 18.25
CA ARG A 100 15.32 7.86 18.82
C ARG A 100 16.47 8.85 18.91
N THR A 101 16.23 10.09 18.50
CA THR A 101 17.14 11.22 18.75
C THR A 101 16.59 12.04 19.91
N VAL A 102 17.43 12.39 20.89
CA VAL A 102 17.03 13.10 22.10
C VAL A 102 17.91 14.33 22.37
N SER A 103 17.26 15.43 22.72
CA SER A 103 17.86 16.74 23.02
C SER A 103 17.41 17.32 24.37
N ALA A 104 16.69 16.54 25.17
CA ALA A 104 16.23 16.89 26.51
C ALA A 104 16.26 15.65 27.42
N ASN A 105 16.34 15.88 28.73
CA ASN A 105 16.31 14.79 29.72
C ASN A 105 15.15 13.83 29.44
N VAL A 106 15.45 12.53 29.47
CA VAL A 106 14.53 11.49 29.01
C VAL A 106 14.64 10.26 29.89
N THR A 107 13.51 9.55 30.06
CA THR A 107 13.49 8.19 30.61
C THR A 107 13.10 7.22 29.51
N LEU A 108 13.92 6.18 29.31
CA LEU A 108 13.69 5.15 28.31
C LEU A 108 12.65 4.13 28.80
N THR A 109 12.03 3.41 27.87
CA THR A 109 10.97 2.41 28.16
C THR A 109 11.53 1.00 28.18
N SER A 110 10.73 0.01 28.60
CA SER A 110 11.12 -1.41 28.66
C SER A 110 11.21 -2.11 27.29
N THR A 111 11.52 -1.36 26.24
CA THR A 111 11.66 -1.82 24.85
C THR A 111 13.10 -1.65 24.39
N ASP A 112 13.54 -2.45 23.42
CA ASP A 112 14.85 -2.26 22.83
C ASP A 112 14.89 -0.96 22.00
N GLU A 113 15.95 -0.17 22.16
CA GLU A 113 16.05 1.17 21.60
C GLU A 113 17.50 1.55 21.29
N ARG A 114 17.70 2.27 20.17
CA ARG A 114 18.94 2.95 19.81
C ARG A 114 18.74 4.45 20.01
N VAL A 115 19.46 5.03 20.94
CA VAL A 115 19.31 6.42 21.37
C VAL A 115 20.52 7.23 20.90
N ILE A 116 20.25 8.30 20.15
CA ILE A 116 21.23 9.30 19.72
C ILE A 116 21.02 10.55 20.55
N VAL A 117 22.03 10.96 21.30
CA VAL A 117 21.97 12.11 22.20
C VAL A 117 22.69 13.30 21.58
N THR A 118 21.97 14.42 21.40
CA THR A 118 22.49 15.60 20.69
C THR A 118 22.78 16.79 21.59
N GLU A 119 22.43 16.72 22.87
CA GLU A 119 22.64 17.77 23.86
C GLU A 119 23.26 17.16 25.13
N SER A 120 23.91 17.97 25.97
CA SER A 120 24.47 17.52 27.25
C SER A 120 23.35 17.30 28.29
N ILE A 121 22.70 16.14 28.21
CA ILE A 121 21.51 15.78 29.00
C ILE A 121 21.72 14.52 29.84
N THR A 122 20.73 14.16 30.65
CA THR A 122 20.62 12.86 31.32
C THR A 122 19.64 11.96 30.60
N VAL A 123 20.11 10.79 30.16
CA VAL A 123 19.30 9.66 29.72
C VAL A 123 19.13 8.70 30.88
N THR A 124 17.90 8.58 31.37
CA THR A 124 17.53 7.70 32.48
C THR A 124 17.08 6.36 31.92
N LEU A 125 17.68 5.27 32.40
CA LEU A 125 17.36 3.92 31.98
C LEU A 125 15.96 3.50 32.45
N PRO A 126 15.37 2.46 31.83
CA PRO A 126 14.03 2.01 32.16
C PRO A 126 13.85 1.71 33.65
N ALA A 127 12.71 2.13 34.21
CA ALA A 127 12.35 1.86 35.60
C ALA A 127 12.03 0.38 35.85
N THR A 128 11.51 -0.30 34.83
CA THR A 128 11.10 -1.72 34.84
C THR A 128 11.64 -2.44 33.60
N PRO A 129 12.97 -2.60 33.47
CA PRO A 129 13.56 -3.30 32.35
C PRO A 129 13.24 -4.79 32.40
N ILE A 130 13.16 -5.40 31.22
CA ILE A 130 12.96 -6.84 31.05
C ILE A 130 14.31 -7.54 30.92
N ASP A 131 14.39 -8.79 31.39
CA ASP A 131 15.64 -9.57 31.28
C ASP A 131 16.07 -9.67 29.82
N GLY A 132 17.35 -9.37 29.55
CA GLY A 132 17.89 -9.34 28.20
C GLY A 132 17.57 -8.08 27.38
N GLN A 133 16.89 -7.07 27.95
CA GLN A 133 16.61 -5.81 27.24
C GLN A 133 17.89 -5.19 26.69
N LEU A 134 17.90 -4.86 25.40
CA LEU A 134 19.04 -4.32 24.67
C LEU A 134 18.85 -2.83 24.38
N LEU A 135 19.77 -2.00 24.89
CA LEU A 135 19.83 -0.58 24.58
C LEU A 135 21.15 -0.25 23.90
N THR A 136 21.11 0.62 22.90
CA THR A 136 22.31 1.19 22.28
C THR A 136 22.28 2.70 22.47
N LEU A 137 23.34 3.30 23.02
CA LEU A 137 23.40 4.74 23.25
C LEU A 137 24.65 5.33 22.58
N ALA A 138 24.46 6.43 21.87
CA ALA A 138 25.54 7.21 21.29
C ALA A 138 25.29 8.71 21.54
N ALA A 139 26.36 9.48 21.72
CA ALA A 139 26.31 10.94 21.82
C ALA A 139 26.85 11.57 20.53
N THR A 140 26.55 12.85 20.28
CA THR A 140 27.10 13.61 19.14
C THR A 140 27.79 14.90 19.62
N ASN A 141 29.11 14.85 19.79
CA ASN A 141 29.99 15.93 20.27
C ASN A 141 29.54 16.58 21.58
N VAL A 142 28.81 15.83 22.40
CA VAL A 142 28.29 16.25 23.70
C VAL A 142 28.72 15.28 24.79
N THR A 143 28.76 15.78 26.03
CA THR A 143 28.94 14.93 27.20
C THR A 143 27.58 14.72 27.86
N ALA A 144 27.01 13.54 27.64
CA ALA A 144 25.73 13.12 28.21
C ALA A 144 25.95 12.23 29.43
N THR A 145 24.92 12.08 30.26
CA THR A 145 24.92 11.21 31.43
C THR A 145 23.92 10.08 31.24
N ILE A 146 24.31 8.85 31.54
CA ILE A 146 23.42 7.70 31.69
C ILE A 146 23.12 7.53 33.17
N ASN A 147 21.85 7.49 33.55
CA ASN A 147 21.40 7.22 34.91
C ASN A 147 20.71 5.85 34.96
N GLY A 148 21.19 4.93 35.81
CA GLY A 148 20.70 3.56 35.94
C GLY A 148 19.28 3.42 36.51
N ASN A 149 18.67 4.52 36.94
CA ASN A 149 17.30 4.57 37.47
C ASN A 149 17.10 3.61 38.65
N GLY A 150 17.98 3.73 39.65
CA GLY A 150 18.01 2.86 40.83
C GLY A 150 18.75 1.53 40.65
N ARG A 151 19.31 1.27 39.47
CA ARG A 151 20.13 0.09 39.19
C ARG A 151 21.59 0.46 38.97
N THR A 152 22.47 -0.46 39.34
CA THR A 152 23.90 -0.35 39.02
C THR A 152 24.11 -0.55 37.53
N ILE A 153 25.00 0.25 36.95
CA ILE A 153 25.53 0.04 35.60
C ILE A 153 26.95 -0.50 35.78
N TYR A 154 27.26 -1.61 35.13
CA TYR A 154 28.60 -2.20 35.05
C TYR A 154 29.18 -1.89 33.66
N ILE A 155 30.31 -1.19 33.61
CA ILE A 155 31.02 -0.87 32.37
C ILE A 155 32.46 -1.33 32.53
N ALA A 156 32.86 -2.36 31.78
CA ALA A 156 34.17 -3.00 31.94
C ALA A 156 34.42 -3.39 33.41
N SER A 157 35.50 -2.88 34.02
CA SER A 157 35.84 -3.10 35.44
C SER A 157 35.24 -2.09 36.40
N ASN A 158 34.43 -1.14 35.93
CA ASN A 158 33.82 -0.08 36.74
C ASN A 158 32.33 -0.35 36.99
N SER A 159 31.82 0.13 38.12
CA SER A 159 30.40 0.07 38.46
C SER A 159 29.93 1.35 39.15
N ALA A 160 28.83 1.93 38.69
CA ALA A 160 28.25 3.14 39.27
C ALA A 160 26.75 3.23 38.95
N PRO A 161 25.96 3.99 39.73
CA PRO A 161 24.56 4.24 39.41
C PRO A 161 24.38 5.18 38.21
N SER A 162 25.44 5.89 37.81
CA SER A 162 25.43 6.79 36.65
C SER A 162 26.83 6.95 36.07
N PHE A 163 26.92 7.18 34.77
CA PHE A 163 28.18 7.47 34.07
C PHE A 163 28.00 8.55 33.02
N THR A 164 29.05 9.33 32.77
CA THR A 164 29.09 10.27 31.64
C THR A 164 29.71 9.60 30.41
N PHE A 165 29.19 9.91 29.24
CA PHE A 165 29.71 9.45 27.95
C PHE A 165 29.75 10.58 26.93
N SER A 166 30.69 10.50 25.98
CA SER A 166 30.83 11.43 24.85
C SER A 166 31.41 10.70 23.63
N ASP A 167 31.30 11.32 22.45
CA ASP A 167 31.73 10.74 21.17
C ASP A 167 33.18 11.04 20.79
N THR A 168 33.90 11.85 21.56
CA THR A 168 35.29 12.25 21.29
C THR A 168 36.28 11.08 21.31
N SER A 169 35.80 9.84 21.47
CA SER A 169 36.59 8.60 21.38
C SER A 169 35.83 7.35 20.87
N THR A 170 34.82 7.47 19.99
CA THR A 170 34.10 6.30 19.39
C THR A 170 33.23 5.46 20.34
N ASN A 171 32.61 6.03 21.37
CA ASN A 171 31.83 5.23 22.32
C ASN A 171 30.35 5.10 21.93
N MET A 172 30.00 3.97 21.30
CA MET A 172 28.63 3.46 21.27
C MET A 172 28.49 2.48 22.43
N TYR A 173 27.62 2.77 23.39
CA TYR A 173 27.38 1.86 24.51
C TYR A 173 26.28 0.87 24.14
N ILE A 174 26.61 -0.41 24.15
CA ILE A 174 25.61 -1.48 24.13
C ILE A 174 25.36 -1.90 25.56
N MET A 175 24.11 -1.86 26.00
CA MET A 175 23.73 -2.20 27.36
C MET A 175 22.66 -3.28 27.36
N ILE A 176 22.86 -4.29 28.19
CA ILE A 176 21.95 -5.42 28.37
C ILE A 176 21.53 -5.47 29.84
N TYR A 177 20.24 -5.54 30.11
CA TYR A 177 19.75 -5.73 31.47
C TYR A 177 19.82 -7.20 31.89
N SER A 178 20.37 -7.47 33.08
CA SER A 178 20.33 -8.79 33.72
C SER A 178 19.47 -8.73 34.97
N SER A 179 18.35 -9.45 34.96
CA SER A 179 17.46 -9.60 36.11
C SER A 179 18.13 -10.34 37.27
N THR A 180 18.98 -11.32 36.97
CA THR A 180 19.77 -12.07 37.97
C THR A 180 20.67 -11.17 38.80
N GLN A 181 21.28 -10.15 38.18
CA GLN A 181 22.15 -9.18 38.87
C GLN A 181 21.42 -7.90 39.27
N ASN A 182 20.18 -7.72 38.82
CA ASN A 182 19.41 -6.48 38.92
C ASN A 182 20.23 -5.25 38.47
N ALA A 183 20.94 -5.39 37.34
CA ALA A 183 21.90 -4.41 36.88
C ALA A 183 21.99 -4.36 35.35
N TRP A 184 22.49 -3.24 34.84
CA TRP A 184 22.84 -3.06 33.44
C TRP A 184 24.29 -3.46 33.22
N ILE A 185 24.52 -4.33 32.23
CA ILE A 185 25.85 -4.73 31.78
C ILE A 185 26.09 -4.00 30.48
N ALA A 186 27.12 -3.16 30.45
CA ALA A 186 27.41 -2.30 29.32
C ALA A 186 28.82 -2.57 28.78
N THR A 187 28.93 -2.60 27.46
CA THR A 187 30.18 -2.75 26.73
C THR A 187 30.38 -1.56 25.80
N TYR A 188 31.65 -1.23 25.53
CA TYR A 188 32.06 -0.34 24.46
C TYR A 188 32.09 -1.07 23.12
#